data_AF-A0ABD6X2X5-F1
#
_entry.id   AF-A0ABD6X2X5-F1
#
_cell.length_a   1.000
_cell.length_b   1.000
_cell.length_c   1.000
_cell.angle_alpha   90.00
_cell.angle_beta   90.00
_cell.angle_gamma   90.00
#
_symmetry.space_group_name_H-M   'P 1'
#
loop_
_entity.id
_entity.type
_entity.pdbx_description
1 polymer ?
#
loop_
_entity_poly.entity_id
_entity_poly.type
_entity_poly.pdbx_seq_one_letter_code
_entity_poly.pdbx_strand_id
1 'polypeptide(L)'
;MASLPSFDDLMQLAKDDPKQLTILRQQLCQEFIASCPASNQTQLQAQQHRLNLLIARSQHPLHTNALLRQELLRLLQRLTLAIDSPEQLSQHSAKLHHIAEGRRVKKIK
;
A
#
# COMPACT_ATOMS: atom_id res chain seq x y z
N MET A 1 -16.84 -7.01 -10.44
CA MET A 1 -15.77 -6.00 -10.56
C MET A 1 -16.28 -4.94 -11.51
N ALA A 2 -16.23 -3.65 -11.15
CA ALA A 2 -16.63 -2.59 -12.07
C ALA A 2 -15.79 -2.67 -13.35
N SER A 3 -16.43 -2.53 -14.52
CA SER A 3 -15.71 -2.50 -15.79
C SER A 3 -14.77 -1.29 -15.79
N LEU A 4 -13.50 -1.51 -16.07
CA LEU A 4 -12.56 -0.41 -16.24
C LEU A 4 -12.98 0.42 -17.47
N PRO A 5 -12.95 1.76 -17.38
CA PRO A 5 -13.17 2.62 -18.55
C PRO A 5 -12.06 2.40 -19.58
N SER A 6 -12.34 2.79 -20.84
CA SER A 6 -11.35 2.62 -21.90
C SER A 6 -10.14 3.52 -21.68
N PHE A 7 -9.02 3.19 -22.33
CA PHE A 7 -7.82 4.02 -22.25
C PHE A 7 -8.07 5.44 -22.77
N ASP A 8 -8.85 5.58 -23.84
CA ASP A 8 -9.16 6.87 -24.44
C ASP A 8 -9.97 7.75 -23.48
N ASP A 9 -10.95 7.17 -22.78
CA ASP A 9 -11.75 7.87 -21.76
C ASP A 9 -10.88 8.35 -20.59
N LEU A 10 -9.95 7.50 -20.13
CA LEU A 10 -9.00 7.86 -19.08
C LEU A 10 -8.04 8.96 -19.53
N MET A 11 -7.60 8.94 -20.79
CA MET A 11 -6.75 9.97 -21.37
C MET A 11 -7.49 11.30 -21.46
N GLN A 12 -8.76 11.30 -21.88
CA GLN A 12 -9.60 12.49 -21.91
C GLN A 12 -9.78 13.05 -20.49
N LEU A 13 -10.16 12.20 -19.53
CA LEU A 13 -10.32 12.61 -18.14
C LEU A 13 -9.03 13.20 -17.54
N ALA A 14 -7.86 12.64 -17.89
CA ALA A 14 -6.57 13.18 -17.44
C ALA A 14 -6.28 14.59 -17.97
N LYS A 15 -6.73 14.89 -19.20
CA LYS A 15 -6.53 16.19 -19.85
C LYS A 15 -7.51 17.23 -19.35
N ASP A 16 -8.77 16.84 -19.19
CA ASP A 16 -9.87 17.75 -18.86
C ASP A 16 -9.95 18.02 -17.35
N ASP A 17 -9.85 16.98 -16.53
CA ASP A 17 -9.88 17.10 -15.07
C ASP A 17 -9.02 16.03 -14.36
N PRO A 18 -7.73 16.33 -14.08
CA PRO A 18 -6.83 15.40 -13.40
C PRO A 18 -7.27 15.06 -11.96
N LYS A 19 -8.12 15.89 -11.34
CA LYS A 19 -8.66 15.61 -10.00
C LYS A 19 -9.73 14.53 -10.08
N GLN A 20 -10.60 14.56 -11.09
CA GLN A 20 -11.60 13.52 -11.31
C GLN A 20 -10.95 12.16 -11.59
N LEU A 21 -9.87 12.13 -12.37
CA LEU A 21 -9.11 10.91 -12.57
C LEU A 21 -8.52 10.36 -11.25
N THR A 22 -8.08 11.24 -10.36
CA THR A 22 -7.58 10.85 -9.03
C THR A 22 -8.69 10.24 -8.17
N ILE A 23 -9.89 10.83 -8.19
CA ILE A 23 -11.07 10.33 -7.46
C ILE A 23 -11.48 8.97 -8.00
N LEU A 24 -11.62 8.85 -9.32
CA LEU A 24 -11.97 7.59 -10.00
C LEU A 24 -11.00 6.47 -9.61
N ARG A 25 -9.69 6.75 -9.64
CA ARG A 25 -8.67 5.78 -9.21
C ARG A 25 -8.88 5.33 -7.77
N GLN A 26 -9.14 6.27 -6.85
CA GLN A 26 -9.36 5.96 -5.43
C GLN A 26 -10.61 5.09 -5.22
N GLN A 27 -11.71 5.41 -5.91
CA GLN A 27 -12.96 4.65 -5.85
C GLN A 27 -12.74 3.21 -6.33
N LEU A 28 -12.17 3.03 -7.52
CA LEU A 28 -11.88 1.70 -8.07
C LEU A 28 -10.96 0.88 -7.16
N CYS A 29 -9.95 1.51 -6.56
CA CYS A 29 -9.09 0.84 -5.59
C CYS A 29 -9.85 0.45 -4.31
N GLN A 30 -10.72 1.31 -3.78
CA GLN A 30 -11.50 1.00 -2.59
C GLN A 30 -12.52 -0.12 -2.84
N GLU A 31 -13.21 -0.11 -3.98
CA GLU A 31 -14.10 -1.18 -4.39
C GLU A 31 -13.38 -2.52 -4.51
N PHE A 32 -12.19 -2.52 -5.13
CA PHE A 32 -11.35 -3.71 -5.23
C PHE A 32 -10.97 -4.24 -3.84
N ILE A 33 -10.48 -3.36 -2.96
CA ILE A 33 -10.07 -3.74 -1.61
C ILE A 33 -11.27 -4.28 -0.82
N ALA A 34 -12.44 -3.65 -0.92
CA ALA A 34 -13.65 -4.11 -0.24
C ALA A 34 -14.10 -5.50 -0.70
N SER A 35 -13.81 -5.87 -1.94
CA SER A 35 -14.10 -7.22 -2.47
C SER A 35 -13.14 -8.32 -1.99
N CYS A 36 -11.99 -7.95 -1.41
CA CYS A 36 -10.99 -8.91 -0.92
C CYS A 36 -11.33 -9.43 0.50
N PRO A 37 -10.78 -10.59 0.91
CA PRO A 37 -10.94 -11.10 2.27
C PRO A 37 -10.42 -10.12 3.34
N ALA A 38 -11.12 -10.04 4.48
CA ALA A 38 -10.82 -9.10 5.56
C ALA A 38 -9.36 -9.17 6.07
N SER A 39 -8.76 -10.36 6.06
CA SER A 39 -7.34 -10.56 6.42
C SER A 39 -6.37 -9.74 5.56
N ASN A 40 -6.73 -9.51 4.29
CA ASN A 40 -5.87 -8.84 3.31
C ASN A 40 -6.23 -7.37 3.16
N GLN A 41 -7.44 -6.95 3.55
CA GLN A 41 -7.92 -5.58 3.40
C GLN A 41 -7.01 -4.57 4.09
N THR A 42 -6.63 -4.80 5.36
CA THR A 42 -5.77 -3.89 6.13
C THR A 42 -4.44 -3.64 5.43
N GLN A 43 -3.80 -4.70 4.93
CA GLN A 43 -2.52 -4.58 4.22
C GLN A 43 -2.69 -3.83 2.89
N LEU A 44 -3.75 -4.12 2.13
CA LEU A 44 -4.02 -3.47 0.85
C LEU A 44 -4.35 -1.97 1.03
N GLN A 45 -5.09 -1.60 2.07
CA GLN A 45 -5.34 -0.19 2.43
C GLN A 45 -4.03 0.54 2.76
N ALA A 46 -3.15 -0.09 3.54
CA ALA A 46 -1.83 0.47 3.85
C ALA A 46 -0.98 0.67 2.58
N GLN A 47 -1.00 -0.29 1.64
CA GLN A 47 -0.31 -0.14 0.35
C GLN A 47 -0.92 0.99 -0.48
N GLN A 48 -2.26 1.10 -0.55
CA GLN A 48 -2.93 2.17 -1.26
C GLN A 48 -2.57 3.55 -0.68
N HIS A 49 -2.52 3.68 0.64
CA HIS A 49 -2.08 4.91 1.29
C HIS A 49 -0.63 5.28 0.93
N ARG A 50 0.28 4.29 0.94
CA ARG A 50 1.68 4.49 0.52
C ARG A 50 1.78 4.98 -0.93
N LEU A 51 1.02 4.38 -1.86
CA LEU A 51 0.96 4.82 -3.26
C LEU A 51 0.47 6.27 -3.37
N ASN A 52 -0.56 6.64 -2.60
CA ASN A 52 -1.08 8.01 -2.59
C ASN A 52 -0.04 9.02 -2.09
N LEU A 53 0.74 8.68 -1.06
CA LEU A 53 1.82 9.53 -0.57
C LEU A 53 2.94 9.70 -1.60
N LEU A 54 3.27 8.66 -2.36
CA LEU A 54 4.27 8.74 -3.43
C LEU A 54 3.82 9.63 -4.58
N ILE A 55 2.55 9.50 -4.98
CA ILE A 55 1.95 10.37 -6.00
C ILE A 55 1.97 11.83 -5.52
N ALA A 56 1.55 12.09 -4.27
CA ALA A 56 1.50 13.45 -3.72
C ALA A 56 2.89 14.11 -3.55
N ARG A 57 3.94 13.33 -3.28
CA ARG A 57 5.32 13.84 -3.12
C ARG A 57 5.97 14.26 -4.42
N SER A 58 5.51 13.73 -5.54
CA SER A 58 6.13 13.95 -6.84
C SER A 58 5.50 15.14 -7.57
N GLN A 59 6.29 16.16 -7.87
CA GLN A 59 5.83 17.30 -8.68
C GLN A 59 5.84 17.01 -10.19
N HIS A 60 6.50 15.93 -10.64
CA HIS A 60 6.67 15.62 -12.06
C HIS A 60 6.05 14.26 -12.43
N PRO A 61 5.13 14.19 -13.41
CA PRO A 61 4.43 12.95 -13.78
C PRO A 61 5.35 11.76 -14.10
N LEU A 62 6.45 12.01 -14.84
CA LEU A 62 7.45 10.97 -15.14
C LEU A 62 8.14 10.43 -13.87
N HIS A 63 8.39 11.30 -12.89
CA HIS A 63 8.98 10.89 -11.61
C HIS A 63 7.97 10.06 -10.80
N THR A 64 6.69 10.45 -10.80
CA THR A 64 5.62 9.63 -10.21
C THR A 64 5.60 8.23 -10.82
N ASN A 65 5.64 8.13 -12.15
CA ASN A 65 5.62 6.84 -12.84
C ASN A 65 6.85 5.97 -12.50
N ALA A 66 8.02 6.59 -12.34
CA ALA A 66 9.22 5.88 -11.89
C ALA A 66 9.07 5.34 -10.46
N LEU A 67 8.54 6.14 -9.53
CA LEU A 67 8.29 5.72 -8.14
C LEU A 67 7.24 4.60 -8.06
N LEU A 68 6.15 4.72 -8.82
CA LEU A 68 5.11 3.68 -8.89
C LEU A 68 5.67 2.37 -9.42
N ARG A 69 6.52 2.42 -10.46
CA ARG A 69 7.21 1.24 -10.99
C ARG A 69 8.14 0.60 -9.96
N GLN A 70 8.90 1.40 -9.20
CA GLN A 70 9.76 0.89 -8.13
C GLN A 70 8.96 0.17 -7.03
N GLU A 71 7.82 0.73 -6.62
CA GLU A 71 6.95 0.07 -5.64
C GLU A 71 6.36 -1.24 -6.18
N LEU A 72 5.96 -1.27 -7.46
CA LEU A 72 5.47 -2.49 -8.10
C LEU A 72 6.55 -3.59 -8.06
N LEU A 73 7.78 -3.26 -8.46
CA LEU A 73 8.90 -4.21 -8.45
C LEU A 73 9.19 -4.71 -7.03
N ARG A 74 9.16 -3.83 -6.03
CA ARG A 74 9.33 -4.20 -4.62
C ARG A 74 8.25 -5.17 -4.15
N LEU A 75 6.99 -4.96 -4.55
CA LEU A 75 5.88 -5.84 -4.21
C LEU A 75 6.01 -7.20 -4.88
N LEU A 76 6.40 -7.24 -6.15
CA LEU A 76 6.66 -8.48 -6.87
C LEU A 76 7.80 -9.28 -6.22
N GLN A 77 8.91 -8.63 -5.91
CA GLN A 77 10.03 -9.28 -5.18
C GLN A 77 9.58 -9.87 -3.85
N ARG A 78 8.79 -9.12 -3.07
CA ARG A 78 8.27 -9.61 -1.79
C ARG A 78 7.32 -10.81 -1.98
N LEU A 79 6.55 -10.84 -3.06
CA LEU A 79 5.68 -11.96 -3.40
C LEU A 79 6.49 -13.18 -3.83
N THR A 80 7.53 -13.00 -4.65
CA THR A 80 8.48 -14.07 -5.00
C THR A 80 9.11 -14.67 -3.75
N LEU A 81 9.61 -13.84 -2.82
CA LEU A 81 10.13 -14.32 -1.54
C LEU A 81 9.09 -15.06 -0.71
N ALA A 82 7.83 -14.62 -0.73
CA ALA A 82 6.74 -15.29 -0.01
C ALA A 82 6.46 -16.70 -0.54
N ILE A 83 6.68 -16.92 -1.83
CA ILE A 83 6.45 -18.19 -2.51
C ILE A 83 7.67 -19.11 -2.36
N ASP A 84 8.86 -18.57 -2.62
CA ASP A 84 10.10 -19.37 -2.70
C ASP A 84 10.75 -19.61 -1.33
N SER A 85 10.61 -18.67 -0.38
CA SER A 85 11.29 -18.71 0.92
C SER A 85 10.51 -17.94 2.00
N PRO A 86 9.31 -18.42 2.38
CA PRO A 86 8.38 -17.70 3.27
C PRO A 86 8.97 -17.36 4.65
N GLU A 87 9.91 -18.16 5.15
CA GLU A 87 10.64 -17.92 6.40
C GLU A 87 11.42 -16.60 6.40
N GLN A 88 11.92 -16.15 5.24
CA GLN A 88 12.67 -14.89 5.12
C GLN A 88 11.78 -13.66 5.34
N LEU A 89 10.46 -13.77 5.12
CA LEU A 89 9.53 -12.69 5.41
C LEU A 89 9.46 -12.34 6.91
N SER A 90 9.72 -13.33 7.77
CA SER A 90 9.64 -13.21 9.23
C SER A 90 10.97 -12.78 9.86
N GLN A 91 12.09 -12.94 9.16
CA GLN A 91 13.42 -12.61 9.67
C GLN A 91 13.63 -11.09 9.88
N HIS A 92 12.83 -10.25 9.24
CA HIS A 92 12.88 -8.79 9.41
C HIS A 92 11.78 -8.23 10.33
N SER A 93 10.90 -9.06 10.89
CA SER A 93 10.07 -8.62 12.02
C SER A 93 10.91 -8.70 13.29
N ALA A 94 11.20 -7.54 13.89
CA ALA A 94 11.90 -7.46 15.16
C ALA A 94 11.25 -8.39 16.19
N LYS A 95 12.05 -9.21 16.89
CA LYS A 95 11.55 -10.09 17.95
C LYS A 95 10.86 -9.23 19.00
N LEU A 96 9.54 -9.35 19.10
CA LEU A 96 8.76 -8.72 20.16
C LEU A 96 9.17 -9.39 21.48
N HIS A 97 10.03 -8.71 22.25
CA HIS A 97 10.26 -9.09 23.64
C HIS A 97 9.02 -8.70 24.44
N HIS A 98 8.29 -9.70 24.96
CA HIS A 98 7.26 -9.48 25.96
C HIS A 98 7.91 -8.78 27.17
N ILE A 99 7.60 -7.51 27.38
CA ILE A 99 7.97 -6.81 28.60
C ILE A 99 7.06 -7.39 29.69
N ALA A 100 7.60 -8.30 30.50
CA ALA A 100 6.92 -8.84 31.65
C ALA A 100 6.53 -7.69 32.60
N GLU A 101 5.24 -7.62 32.92
CA GLU A 101 4.67 -6.73 33.92
C GLU A 101 5.36 -6.95 35.29
N GLY A 102 5.67 -5.87 36.00
CA GLY A 102 5.94 -5.93 37.44
C GLY A 102 7.29 -5.35 37.91
N ARG A 103 7.50 -4.03 37.81
CA ARG A 103 8.34 -3.34 38.79
C ARG A 103 7.46 -2.92 39.97
N ARG A 104 7.43 -3.75 41.03
CA ARG A 104 6.99 -3.31 42.36
C ARG A 104 7.97 -2.23 42.84
N VAL A 105 7.48 -1.00 42.94
CA VAL A 105 8.19 0.11 43.57
C VAL A 105 8.40 -0.24 45.05
N LYS A 106 9.66 -0.42 45.47
CA LYS A 106 10.00 -0.57 46.90
C LYS A 106 9.74 0.77 47.58
N LYS A 107 8.79 0.80 48.52
CA LYS A 107 8.63 1.91 49.48
C LYS A 107 9.90 2.00 50.32
N ILE A 108 10.55 3.14 50.30
CA ILE A 108 11.67 3.51 51.18
C ILE A 108 11.04 3.81 52.56
N LYS A 109 11.61 3.20 53.61
CA LYS A 109 11.26 3.44 55.01
C LYS A 109 11.84 4.76 55.50
#